data_AF-A0ABD3QZN2-F1
#
_entry.id   AF-A0ABD3QZN2-F1
#
_cell.length_a   1.000
_cell.length_b   1.000
_cell.length_c   1.000
_cell.angle_alpha   90.00
_cell.angle_beta   90.00
_cell.angle_gamma   90.00
#
_symmetry.space_group_name_H-M   'P 1'
#
loop_
_entity.id
_entity.type
_entity.pdbx_description
1 polymer ?
#
loop_
_entity_poly.entity_id
_entity_poly.type
_entity_poly.pdbx_seq_one_letter_code
_entity_poly.pdbx_strand_id
1 'polypeptide(L)'
;IKGGNAIVVEDEEFRKGVDGTPDDALTPKFIPSGKFVGYESRSIEDRGVADIFFNGTPRDVKDALRRSARCRRALFGLSIFLFVVALMLALFFVGDLIGMAIHNKEQQSLAGVDSSVAEGEGKTHTHPNMHHTRNPNHPTLSSLAPGQSPTVASPSPTWKGEPILPSSLTVTVDPAALATIERSEPDNAFAGLQELGVERDERVSFARFDLSQQPMNETVVRAALLLYLKSHDHVDEGGTRVSVDLLPNAGGWEEDHVMWNKPPNSTAAVTVNTFFWAGAMGDVELHLIKVDVTSSILNGSVKAAKEATFRLSTESGGFLFFAGRRWNYGEGVPELAISFE
;
A
#
# COMPACT_ATOMS: atom_id res chain seq x y z
N ILE A 1 13.75 26.63 37.91
CA ILE A 1 14.90 25.89 38.48
C ILE A 1 15.60 25.24 37.29
N LYS A 2 16.47 25.97 36.59
CA LYS A 2 17.95 25.91 36.68
C LYS A 2 18.51 24.47 36.69
N GLY A 3 19.13 24.09 35.56
CA GLY A 3 20.55 23.73 35.51
C GLY A 3 20.93 22.25 35.64
N GLY A 4 21.74 21.79 34.69
CA GLY A 4 22.50 20.53 34.80
C GLY A 4 23.30 20.22 33.53
N ASN A 5 24.39 20.94 33.30
CA ASN A 5 25.46 20.56 32.36
C ASN A 5 26.28 19.39 32.93
N ALA A 6 26.82 18.54 32.06
CA ALA A 6 28.12 17.91 32.27
C ALA A 6 28.83 17.69 30.92
N ILE A 7 30.00 18.31 30.81
CA ILE A 7 31.10 18.04 29.86
C ILE A 7 32.19 17.37 30.71
N VAL A 8 32.77 16.25 30.26
CA VAL A 8 34.18 15.94 30.52
C VAL A 8 34.75 15.24 29.29
N VAL A 9 35.85 15.80 28.81
CA VAL A 9 36.80 15.33 27.78
C VAL A 9 37.90 14.58 28.51
N GLU A 10 38.42 13.48 27.94
CA GLU A 10 39.81 13.07 28.15
C GLU A 10 40.32 12.28 26.93
N ASP A 11 41.24 12.92 26.21
CA ASP A 11 42.20 12.29 25.29
C ASP A 11 43.26 11.56 26.14
N GLU A 12 43.61 10.32 25.77
CA GLU A 12 44.94 9.80 26.08
C GLU A 12 45.57 9.12 24.86
N GLU A 13 46.81 9.52 24.64
CA GLU A 13 47.77 9.05 23.67
C GLU A 13 48.05 7.55 23.83
N PHE A 14 48.15 6.82 22.71
CA PHE A 14 49.06 5.68 22.68
C PHE A 14 49.86 5.67 21.37
N ARG A 15 51.11 6.13 21.50
CA ARG A 15 52.17 6.03 20.51
C ARG A 15 53.17 4.97 20.98
N LYS A 16 53.59 4.11 20.04
CA LYS A 16 54.99 3.74 19.72
C LYS A 16 55.45 2.28 19.96
N GLY A 17 56.14 1.76 18.93
CA GLY A 17 57.03 0.58 18.89
C GLY A 17 56.62 -0.37 17.76
N VAL A 18 57.09 -0.32 16.51
CA VAL A 18 58.45 -0.32 15.91
C VAL A 18 59.30 -1.52 16.32
N ASP A 19 59.41 -2.48 15.39
CA ASP A 19 60.60 -3.23 14.92
C ASP A 19 60.10 -4.11 13.74
N GLY A 20 60.66 -4.19 12.53
CA GLY A 20 62.00 -3.88 12.06
C GLY A 20 62.74 -5.17 11.70
N THR A 21 62.54 -5.75 10.51
CA THR A 21 63.62 -6.37 9.69
C THR A 21 63.15 -6.79 8.28
N PRO A 22 64.06 -6.78 7.27
CA PRO A 22 63.76 -6.91 5.84
C PRO A 22 64.22 -8.26 5.22
N ASP A 23 63.98 -8.36 3.90
CA ASP A 23 64.54 -9.30 2.92
C ASP A 23 63.93 -10.72 2.87
N ASP A 24 63.16 -10.98 1.81
CA ASP A 24 63.59 -11.96 0.79
C ASP A 24 62.70 -11.93 -0.47
N ALA A 25 63.39 -11.81 -1.59
CA ALA A 25 62.86 -11.80 -2.94
C ALA A 25 62.65 -13.23 -3.46
N LEU A 26 61.43 -13.58 -3.91
CA LEU A 26 61.21 -14.73 -4.78
C LEU A 26 60.09 -14.49 -5.82
N THR A 27 60.55 -14.11 -7.01
CA THR A 27 60.17 -14.58 -8.36
C THR A 27 58.68 -14.64 -8.82
N PRO A 28 58.35 -14.05 -9.99
CA PRO A 28 57.07 -14.26 -10.66
C PRO A 28 57.03 -15.61 -11.40
N LYS A 29 55.98 -16.37 -11.16
CA LYS A 29 55.74 -17.67 -11.80
C LYS A 29 55.22 -17.45 -13.24
N PHE A 30 56.10 -17.70 -14.20
CA PHE A 30 55.78 -17.93 -15.61
C PHE A 30 54.78 -19.09 -15.76
N ILE A 31 53.69 -18.86 -16.50
CA ILE A 31 52.85 -19.94 -17.06
C ILE A 31 53.09 -19.93 -18.58
N PRO A 32 53.47 -21.07 -19.19
CA PRO A 32 53.85 -21.12 -20.59
C PRO A 32 52.63 -21.05 -21.52
N SER A 33 52.83 -20.28 -22.57
CA SER A 33 52.01 -20.19 -23.78
C SER A 33 52.07 -21.50 -24.57
N GLY A 34 50.93 -21.89 -25.14
CA GLY A 34 50.86 -23.05 -26.03
C GLY A 34 49.48 -23.33 -26.60
N LYS A 35 49.00 -22.47 -27.51
CA LYS A 35 48.40 -22.85 -28.82
C LYS A 35 47.80 -21.64 -29.53
N PHE A 36 48.46 -21.26 -30.63
CA PHE A 36 47.89 -20.49 -31.73
C PHE A 36 47.02 -21.40 -32.61
N VAL A 37 45.96 -20.81 -33.19
CA VAL A 37 45.63 -20.76 -34.64
C VAL A 37 44.13 -20.53 -34.79
N GLY A 38 43.76 -19.44 -35.49
CA GLY A 38 42.40 -19.22 -35.98
C GLY A 38 42.01 -17.75 -36.14
N TYR A 39 42.72 -17.00 -37.00
CA TYR A 39 42.25 -15.71 -37.53
C TYR A 39 41.62 -15.95 -38.91
N GLU A 40 40.33 -15.65 -39.06
CA GLU A 40 39.66 -15.19 -40.29
C GLU A 40 38.30 -14.63 -39.85
N SER A 41 38.15 -13.32 -39.69
CA SER A 41 37.82 -12.30 -40.71
C SER A 41 36.33 -12.19 -41.07
N ARG A 42 35.75 -11.09 -40.56
CA ARG A 42 34.72 -10.21 -41.16
C ARG A 42 33.28 -10.71 -41.27
N SER A 43 32.38 -9.98 -40.59
CA SER A 43 31.49 -8.97 -41.20
C SER A 43 30.10 -8.99 -40.58
N ILE A 44 29.79 -7.93 -39.84
CA ILE A 44 28.53 -7.17 -39.82
C ILE A 44 27.24 -7.99 -39.96
N GLU A 45 26.45 -8.06 -38.89
CA GLU A 45 25.09 -7.49 -38.91
C GLU A 45 24.53 -7.35 -37.49
N ASP A 46 24.02 -6.16 -37.22
CA ASP A 46 23.18 -5.79 -36.08
C ASP A 46 22.08 -6.82 -35.82
N ARG A 47 21.96 -7.28 -34.57
CA ARG A 47 20.69 -7.52 -33.83
C ARG A 47 20.97 -8.29 -32.53
N GLY A 48 20.39 -7.81 -31.45
CA GLY A 48 20.00 -8.67 -30.33
C GLY A 48 20.78 -8.53 -29.03
N VAL A 49 20.91 -7.32 -28.49
CA VAL A 49 21.18 -7.15 -27.05
C VAL A 49 19.87 -7.38 -26.28
N ALA A 50 19.50 -8.66 -26.13
CA ALA A 50 18.40 -9.08 -25.27
C ALA A 50 18.55 -10.58 -24.96
N ASP A 51 19.63 -10.99 -24.29
CA ASP A 51 19.76 -12.39 -23.84
C ASP A 51 20.79 -12.58 -22.71
N ILE A 52 20.60 -11.88 -21.58
CA ILE A 52 21.36 -12.17 -20.34
C ILE A 52 20.48 -12.46 -19.11
N PHE A 53 19.13 -12.38 -19.20
CA PHE A 53 18.28 -12.50 -18.00
C PHE A 53 17.43 -13.76 -17.83
N PHE A 54 17.52 -14.77 -18.69
CA PHE A 54 16.78 -16.02 -18.48
C PHE A 54 17.64 -17.26 -18.62
N ASN A 55 18.35 -17.58 -17.55
CA ASN A 55 18.94 -18.91 -17.34
C ASN A 55 17.92 -19.92 -16.80
N GLY A 56 16.66 -19.83 -17.28
CA GLY A 56 15.60 -20.81 -17.05
C GLY A 56 15.46 -21.67 -18.30
N THR A 57 15.55 -22.99 -18.15
CA THR A 57 15.53 -23.91 -19.30
C THR A 57 14.32 -23.66 -20.23
N PRO A 58 14.49 -23.69 -21.56
CA PRO A 58 13.45 -23.31 -22.53
C PRO A 58 12.21 -24.26 -22.58
N ARG A 59 12.13 -25.25 -21.69
CA ARG A 59 10.96 -26.11 -21.54
C ARG A 59 9.91 -25.55 -20.57
N ASP A 60 10.30 -24.76 -19.56
CA ASP A 60 9.35 -24.30 -18.53
C ASP A 60 8.46 -23.11 -18.98
N VAL A 61 8.95 -22.25 -19.87
CA VAL A 61 8.19 -21.07 -20.33
C VAL A 61 6.97 -21.48 -21.17
N LYS A 62 7.07 -22.58 -21.94
CA LYS A 62 5.94 -23.12 -22.72
C LYS A 62 4.85 -23.72 -21.83
N ASP A 63 5.23 -24.28 -20.69
CA ASP A 63 4.28 -24.86 -19.73
C ASP A 63 3.61 -23.80 -18.86
N ALA A 64 4.31 -22.72 -18.49
CA ALA A 64 3.71 -21.56 -17.83
C ALA A 64 2.66 -20.87 -18.72
N LEU A 65 2.97 -20.66 -20.01
CA LEU A 65 2.02 -20.07 -20.95
C LEU A 65 0.81 -20.99 -21.22
N ARG A 66 1.00 -22.32 -21.29
CA ARG A 66 -0.09 -23.31 -21.41
C ARG A 66 -0.97 -23.42 -20.16
N ARG A 67 -0.45 -23.12 -18.96
CA ARG A 67 -1.26 -23.06 -17.72
C ARG A 67 -2.11 -21.78 -17.68
N SER A 68 -1.59 -20.64 -18.14
CA SER A 68 -2.35 -19.38 -18.18
C SER A 68 -3.55 -19.41 -19.15
N ALA A 69 -3.42 -20.12 -20.28
CA ALA A 69 -4.49 -20.21 -21.28
C ALA A 69 -5.66 -21.11 -20.82
N ARG A 70 -5.38 -22.11 -19.96
CA ARG A 70 -6.42 -22.98 -19.39
C ARG A 70 -7.24 -22.25 -18.30
N CYS A 71 -6.61 -21.37 -17.53
CA CYS A 71 -7.29 -20.60 -16.49
C CYS A 71 -8.29 -19.59 -17.08
N ARG A 72 -7.93 -18.90 -18.18
CA ARG A 72 -8.81 -17.94 -18.85
C ARG A 72 -10.09 -18.59 -19.43
N ARG A 73 -10.01 -19.85 -19.89
CA ARG A 73 -11.19 -20.58 -20.39
C ARG A 73 -12.13 -21.00 -19.26
N ALA A 74 -11.59 -21.33 -18.08
CA ALA A 74 -12.40 -21.68 -16.91
C ALA A 74 -13.17 -20.46 -16.38
N LEU A 75 -12.52 -19.28 -16.32
CA LEU A 75 -13.16 -18.04 -15.90
C LEU A 75 -14.28 -17.59 -16.85
N PHE A 76 -14.09 -17.74 -18.16
CA PHE A 76 -15.13 -17.43 -19.15
C PHE A 76 -16.34 -18.37 -19.02
N GLY A 77 -16.10 -19.67 -18.77
CA GLY A 77 -17.16 -20.64 -18.52
C GLY A 77 -17.96 -20.34 -17.24
N LEU A 78 -17.29 -19.97 -16.15
CA LEU A 78 -17.95 -19.59 -14.90
C LEU A 78 -18.81 -18.32 -15.07
N SER A 79 -18.31 -17.32 -15.79
CA SER A 79 -19.07 -16.10 -16.08
C SER A 79 -20.35 -16.37 -16.88
N ILE A 80 -20.28 -17.22 -17.91
CA ILE A 80 -21.46 -17.62 -18.69
C ILE A 80 -22.46 -18.39 -17.81
N PHE A 81 -21.97 -19.31 -16.96
CA PHE A 81 -22.81 -20.07 -16.06
C PHE A 81 -23.57 -19.16 -15.08
N LEU A 82 -22.89 -18.22 -14.43
CA LEU A 82 -23.52 -17.26 -13.53
C LEU A 82 -24.54 -16.37 -14.25
N PHE A 83 -24.25 -15.96 -15.49
CA PHE A 83 -25.19 -15.19 -16.30
C PHE A 83 -26.48 -15.99 -16.60
N VAL A 84 -26.35 -17.27 -16.94
CA VAL A 84 -27.51 -18.15 -17.19
C VAL A 84 -28.33 -18.36 -15.90
N VAL A 85 -27.68 -18.54 -14.75
CA VAL A 85 -28.38 -18.66 -13.46
C VAL A 85 -29.14 -17.39 -13.12
N ALA A 86 -28.51 -16.22 -13.28
CA ALA A 86 -29.16 -14.93 -13.05
C ALA A 86 -30.36 -14.71 -13.99
N LEU A 87 -30.24 -15.09 -15.26
CA LEU A 87 -31.33 -15.01 -16.24
C LEU A 87 -32.51 -15.92 -15.85
N MET A 88 -32.23 -17.15 -15.41
CA MET A 88 -33.27 -18.09 -14.94
C MET A 88 -34.00 -17.56 -13.71
N LEU A 89 -33.28 -16.96 -12.74
CA LEU A 89 -33.89 -16.33 -11.58
C LEU A 89 -34.75 -15.13 -11.97
N ALA A 90 -34.27 -14.28 -12.88
CA ALA A 90 -35.05 -13.15 -13.38
C ALA A 90 -36.35 -13.60 -14.07
N LEU A 91 -36.30 -14.64 -14.89
CA LEU A 91 -37.50 -15.22 -15.52
C LEU A 91 -38.46 -15.82 -14.49
N PHE A 92 -37.95 -16.44 -13.43
CA PHE A 92 -38.76 -16.97 -12.33
C PHE A 92 -39.54 -15.85 -11.63
N PHE A 93 -38.89 -14.74 -11.27
CA PHE A 93 -39.56 -13.59 -10.64
C PHE A 93 -40.58 -12.91 -11.55
N VAL A 94 -40.30 -12.82 -12.85
CA VAL A 94 -41.28 -12.28 -13.82
C VAL A 94 -42.51 -13.19 -13.92
N GLY A 95 -42.33 -14.51 -13.88
CA GLY A 95 -43.42 -15.48 -13.84
C GLY A 95 -44.33 -15.31 -12.63
N ASP A 96 -43.74 -15.19 -11.43
CA ASP A 96 -44.49 -14.98 -10.18
C ASP A 96 -45.26 -13.65 -10.19
N LEU A 97 -44.65 -12.57 -10.70
CA LEU A 97 -45.30 -11.27 -10.79
C LEU A 97 -46.52 -11.31 -11.73
N ILE A 98 -46.41 -12.00 -12.86
CA ILE A 98 -47.52 -12.21 -13.80
C ILE A 98 -48.62 -13.06 -13.14
N GLY A 99 -48.24 -14.11 -12.40
CA GLY A 99 -49.16 -14.95 -11.65
C GLY A 99 -49.99 -14.15 -10.63
N MET A 100 -49.33 -13.28 -9.85
CA MET A 100 -50.03 -12.40 -8.90
C MET A 100 -50.96 -11.40 -9.59
N ALA A 101 -50.56 -10.85 -10.74
CA ALA A 101 -51.39 -9.91 -11.50
C ALA A 101 -52.66 -10.56 -12.08
N ILE A 102 -52.57 -11.82 -12.51
CA ILE A 102 -53.73 -12.59 -13.00
C ILE A 102 -54.69 -12.88 -11.83
N HIS A 103 -54.17 -13.32 -10.68
CA HIS A 103 -55.02 -13.69 -9.55
C HIS A 103 -55.74 -12.47 -8.93
N ASN A 104 -55.11 -11.29 -8.95
CA ASN A 104 -55.74 -10.05 -8.48
C ASN A 104 -56.92 -9.61 -9.37
N LYS A 105 -56.86 -9.83 -10.69
CA LYS A 105 -57.99 -9.52 -11.58
C LYS A 105 -59.21 -10.40 -11.33
N GLU A 106 -59.00 -11.65 -10.94
CA GLU A 106 -60.09 -12.59 -10.64
C GLU A 106 -60.78 -12.25 -9.31
N GLN A 107 -60.00 -11.84 -8.30
CA GLN A 107 -60.53 -11.31 -7.02
C GLN A 107 -61.36 -10.02 -7.22
N GLN A 108 -60.95 -9.14 -8.14
CA GLN A 108 -61.69 -7.91 -8.44
C GLN A 108 -62.99 -8.14 -9.22
N SER A 109 -63.12 -9.20 -10.02
CA SER A 109 -64.39 -9.50 -10.70
C SER A 109 -65.43 -10.16 -9.78
N LEU A 110 -65.00 -10.82 -8.70
CA LEU A 110 -65.89 -11.47 -7.73
C LEU A 110 -66.43 -10.53 -6.64
N ALA A 111 -65.80 -9.36 -6.43
CA ALA A 111 -66.25 -8.35 -5.45
C ALA A 111 -67.26 -7.33 -6.01
N GLY A 112 -67.72 -7.50 -7.25
CA GLY A 112 -68.60 -6.55 -7.96
C GLY A 112 -70.10 -6.82 -7.85
N VAL A 113 -70.57 -7.53 -6.82
CA VAL A 113 -72.00 -7.75 -6.57
C VAL A 113 -72.32 -7.50 -5.10
N ASP A 114 -73.19 -6.52 -4.88
CA ASP A 114 -73.94 -6.19 -3.67
C ASP A 114 -73.16 -5.65 -2.46
N SER A 115 -73.23 -4.33 -2.27
CA SER A 115 -73.63 -3.74 -0.98
C SER A 115 -73.86 -2.23 -1.12
N SER A 116 -75.11 -1.88 -1.40
CA SER A 116 -75.72 -0.68 -0.81
C SER A 116 -76.09 -1.00 0.64
N VAL A 117 -76.13 0.04 1.48
CA VAL A 117 -76.89 0.19 2.75
C VAL A 117 -76.06 0.61 3.97
N ALA A 118 -76.51 1.76 4.50
CA ALA A 118 -76.56 2.25 5.89
C ALA A 118 -75.35 2.97 6.52
N GLU A 119 -75.61 4.27 6.70
CA GLU A 119 -75.23 5.15 7.82
C GLU A 119 -75.15 4.47 9.20
N GLY A 120 -74.27 5.01 10.05
CA GLY A 120 -74.30 4.78 11.49
C GLY A 120 -73.27 5.62 12.23
N GLU A 121 -73.73 6.71 12.85
CA GLU A 121 -73.00 7.60 13.76
C GLU A 121 -72.44 6.87 14.99
N GLY A 122 -71.30 7.32 15.54
CA GLY A 122 -70.76 6.81 16.80
C GLY A 122 -69.61 7.64 17.38
N LYS A 123 -69.88 8.27 18.53
CA LYS A 123 -69.14 9.28 19.30
C LYS A 123 -67.92 8.78 20.12
N THR A 124 -66.92 9.66 20.23
CA THR A 124 -66.08 10.09 21.40
C THR A 124 -65.32 9.10 22.30
N HIS A 125 -64.01 9.38 22.52
CA HIS A 125 -63.32 9.54 23.85
C HIS A 125 -61.82 9.93 23.62
N THR A 126 -61.38 11.18 23.76
CA THR A 126 -60.76 11.91 24.91
C THR A 126 -59.56 11.31 25.69
N HIS A 127 -58.39 11.98 25.51
CA HIS A 127 -57.22 12.25 26.42
C HIS A 127 -56.18 11.15 26.77
N PRO A 128 -54.93 11.51 27.21
CA PRO A 128 -54.14 12.73 27.01
C PRO A 128 -52.63 12.52 26.66
N ASN A 129 -52.05 13.56 26.04
CA ASN A 129 -50.78 14.23 26.38
C ASN A 129 -49.59 13.41 26.97
N MET A 130 -48.51 13.26 26.18
CA MET A 130 -47.14 13.28 26.72
C MET A 130 -46.25 14.20 25.88
N HIS A 131 -45.68 15.16 26.59
CA HIS A 131 -44.70 16.14 26.13
C HIS A 131 -43.40 15.46 25.66
N HIS A 132 -42.94 15.82 24.46
CA HIS A 132 -41.51 15.81 24.18
C HIS A 132 -41.08 17.13 23.53
N THR A 133 -40.29 17.87 24.31
CA THR A 133 -39.66 19.14 23.99
C THR A 133 -38.66 18.96 22.85
N ARG A 134 -39.04 19.45 21.67
CA ARG A 134 -38.17 19.63 20.50
C ARG A 134 -37.40 20.93 20.67
N ASN A 135 -36.07 20.85 20.65
CA ASN A 135 -35.16 21.99 20.65
C ASN A 135 -34.78 22.34 19.19
N PRO A 136 -35.10 23.55 18.68
CA PRO A 136 -34.59 24.01 17.40
C PRO A 136 -33.76 25.29 17.59
N ASN A 137 -32.45 25.14 17.72
CA ASN A 137 -31.51 26.24 17.50
C ASN A 137 -30.98 26.13 16.06
N HIS A 138 -31.67 26.77 15.13
CA HIS A 138 -31.18 27.01 13.78
C HIS A 138 -31.03 28.52 13.60
N PRO A 139 -29.83 29.06 13.35
CA PRO A 139 -29.69 30.46 13.01
C PRO A 139 -30.16 30.70 11.57
N THR A 140 -31.07 31.66 11.45
CA THR A 140 -31.67 32.20 10.24
C THR A 140 -30.63 33.01 9.46
N LEU A 141 -30.35 32.62 8.20
CA LEU A 141 -29.56 33.43 7.27
C LEU A 141 -30.50 34.32 6.44
N SER A 142 -30.28 35.63 6.61
CA SER A 142 -31.01 36.71 5.96
C SER A 142 -30.69 36.84 4.47
N SER A 143 -31.77 36.91 3.68
CA SER A 143 -32.09 37.97 2.70
C SER A 143 -30.99 38.41 1.72
N LEU A 144 -31.17 38.02 0.45
CA LEU A 144 -30.58 38.66 -0.73
C LEU A 144 -31.04 40.12 -0.88
N ALA A 145 -30.12 40.99 -1.29
CA ALA A 145 -30.39 42.21 -2.03
C ALA A 145 -29.46 42.26 -3.27
N PRO A 146 -29.95 42.69 -4.46
CA PRO A 146 -29.14 42.85 -5.64
C PRO A 146 -28.66 44.30 -5.77
N GLY A 147 -27.36 44.53 -5.98
CA GLY A 147 -26.88 45.89 -6.20
C GLY A 147 -25.37 46.03 -6.41
N GLN A 148 -25.01 46.28 -7.66
CA GLN A 148 -23.89 47.13 -8.12
C GLN A 148 -22.46 46.57 -8.07
N SER A 149 -21.94 46.27 -9.27
CA SER A 149 -20.51 46.23 -9.58
C SER A 149 -19.88 47.63 -9.54
N PRO A 150 -18.75 47.79 -8.83
CA PRO A 150 -17.72 48.72 -9.23
C PRO A 150 -16.51 47.96 -9.79
N THR A 151 -16.24 48.15 -11.07
CA THR A 151 -14.96 47.82 -11.70
C THR A 151 -13.87 48.69 -11.05
N VAL A 152 -13.08 48.10 -10.15
CA VAL A 152 -11.84 48.70 -9.67
C VAL A 152 -10.70 47.89 -10.27
N ALA A 153 -9.96 48.51 -11.20
CA ALA A 153 -8.73 47.97 -11.74
C ALA A 153 -7.70 47.84 -10.62
N SER A 154 -7.37 46.61 -10.24
CA SER A 154 -6.32 46.30 -9.28
C SER A 154 -4.96 46.39 -9.99
N PRO A 155 -4.02 47.26 -9.56
CA PRO A 155 -2.68 47.26 -10.10
C PRO A 155 -1.92 46.03 -9.58
N SER A 156 -1.55 45.13 -10.49
CA SER A 156 -0.67 44.00 -10.21
C SER A 156 0.64 44.50 -9.57
N PRO A 157 1.01 44.07 -8.35
CA PRO A 157 2.33 44.34 -7.83
C PRO A 157 3.34 43.51 -8.62
N THR A 158 4.18 44.19 -9.40
CA THR A 158 5.37 43.63 -10.03
C THR A 158 6.36 43.24 -8.93
N TRP A 159 6.29 42.00 -8.47
CA TRP A 159 7.26 41.41 -7.56
C TRP A 159 8.59 41.23 -8.30
N LYS A 160 9.61 41.98 -7.88
CA LYS A 160 11.00 41.75 -8.27
C LYS A 160 11.52 40.54 -7.51
N GLY A 161 11.84 39.47 -8.24
CA GLY A 161 12.73 38.40 -7.81
C GLY A 161 12.20 37.54 -6.67
N GLU A 162 11.34 36.58 -6.99
CA GLU A 162 11.15 35.42 -6.13
C GLU A 162 12.50 34.67 -6.05
N PRO A 163 13.03 34.40 -4.85
CA PRO A 163 14.22 33.58 -4.70
C PRO A 163 13.95 32.24 -5.36
N ILE A 164 14.73 31.91 -6.40
CA ILE A 164 14.68 30.58 -7.03
C ILE A 164 15.21 29.61 -5.96
N LEU A 165 14.31 29.03 -5.16
CA LEU A 165 14.66 27.95 -4.25
C LEU A 165 15.24 26.82 -5.11
N PRO A 166 16.34 26.17 -4.69
CA PRO A 166 16.87 25.03 -5.43
C PRO A 166 15.76 24.00 -5.60
N SER A 167 15.55 23.56 -6.83
CA SER A 167 14.56 22.53 -7.16
C SER A 167 14.92 21.25 -6.43
N SER A 168 14.25 20.94 -5.31
CA SER A 168 14.47 19.69 -4.58
C SER A 168 14.11 18.51 -5.49
N LEU A 169 15.07 17.63 -5.77
CA LEU A 169 14.82 16.42 -6.54
C LEU A 169 14.06 15.44 -5.65
N THR A 170 12.91 14.94 -6.10
CA THR A 170 12.20 13.85 -5.41
C THR A 170 12.19 12.62 -6.29
N VAL A 171 12.71 11.51 -5.76
CA VAL A 171 12.72 10.20 -6.38
C VAL A 171 11.75 9.30 -5.63
N THR A 172 10.89 8.61 -6.38
CA THR A 172 10.02 7.56 -5.84
C THR A 172 10.63 6.20 -6.17
N VAL A 173 10.68 5.31 -5.18
CA VAL A 173 11.27 3.99 -5.29
C VAL A 173 10.19 2.93 -5.03
N ASP A 174 10.02 2.03 -5.98
CA ASP A 174 9.14 0.85 -5.85
C ASP A 174 9.76 -0.18 -4.90
N PRO A 175 8.95 -1.01 -4.24
CA PRO A 175 9.47 -2.02 -3.35
C PRO A 175 10.08 -3.15 -4.18
N ALA A 176 11.33 -3.50 -3.86
CA ALA A 176 12.04 -4.64 -4.43
C ALA A 176 11.40 -5.97 -3.99
N ALA A 177 10.92 -6.04 -2.74
CA ALA A 177 10.21 -7.21 -2.20
C ALA A 177 9.12 -6.82 -1.21
N LEU A 178 8.01 -7.53 -1.24
CA LEU A 178 6.88 -7.42 -0.32
C LEU A 178 6.51 -8.80 0.24
N ALA A 179 6.31 -8.89 1.56
CA ALA A 179 5.87 -10.14 2.20
C ALA A 179 4.91 -9.85 3.36
N THR A 180 3.97 -10.77 3.60
CA THR A 180 3.26 -10.86 4.88
C THR A 180 3.54 -12.23 5.47
N ILE A 181 3.79 -12.29 6.77
CA ILE A 181 3.93 -13.54 7.52
C ILE A 181 2.75 -13.67 8.47
N GLU A 182 2.29 -14.90 8.67
CA GLU A 182 1.15 -15.22 9.53
C GLU A 182 1.58 -16.23 10.59
N ARG A 183 1.23 -15.97 11.85
CA ARG A 183 1.60 -16.83 12.98
C ARG A 183 0.88 -18.16 12.95
N SER A 184 -0.38 -18.18 12.53
CA SER A 184 -1.18 -19.38 12.37
C SER A 184 -0.67 -20.29 11.25
N GLU A 185 0.08 -19.75 10.29
CA GLU A 185 0.68 -20.49 9.17
C GLU A 185 2.21 -20.29 9.11
N PRO A 186 2.96 -20.79 10.11
CA PRO A 186 4.29 -20.26 10.39
C PRO A 186 5.38 -20.66 9.38
N ASP A 187 5.10 -21.69 8.57
CA ASP A 187 5.99 -22.21 7.52
C ASP A 187 5.55 -21.78 6.10
N ASN A 188 4.46 -21.02 5.98
CA ASN A 188 3.97 -20.53 4.70
C ASN A 188 4.62 -19.20 4.35
N ALA A 189 5.19 -19.12 3.15
CA ALA A 189 5.69 -17.88 2.56
C ALA A 189 4.64 -17.28 1.64
N PHE A 190 4.11 -16.11 2.00
CA PHE A 190 3.11 -15.42 1.21
C PHE A 190 3.74 -14.41 0.25
N ALA A 191 4.36 -14.94 -0.80
CA ALA A 191 5.00 -14.15 -1.84
C ALA A 191 3.99 -13.53 -2.82
N GLY A 192 4.30 -12.33 -3.34
CA GLY A 192 3.51 -11.68 -4.37
C GLY A 192 2.04 -11.48 -3.98
N LEU A 193 1.78 -11.18 -2.71
CA LEU A 193 0.42 -10.97 -2.23
C LEU A 193 -0.26 -9.79 -2.93
N GLN A 194 -1.57 -9.94 -3.08
CA GLN A 194 -2.42 -8.83 -3.50
C GLN A 194 -2.47 -7.75 -2.43
N GLU A 195 -2.32 -8.10 -1.16
CA GLU A 195 -2.48 -7.21 0.00
C GLU A 195 -1.40 -7.45 1.04
N LEU A 196 -1.07 -6.41 1.80
CA LEU A 196 -0.19 -6.47 2.96
C LEU A 196 -1.04 -6.41 4.23
N GLY A 197 -1.13 -7.51 4.95
CA GLY A 197 -1.95 -7.63 6.16
C GLY A 197 -1.15 -7.36 7.43
N VAL A 198 -1.68 -6.52 8.31
CA VAL A 198 -1.15 -6.34 9.67
C VAL A 198 -2.24 -6.64 10.69
N GLU A 199 -1.91 -7.46 11.69
CA GLU A 199 -2.84 -7.91 12.72
C GLU A 199 -2.06 -8.25 13.99
N ARG A 200 -2.64 -7.93 15.15
CA ARG A 200 -1.92 -8.04 16.42
C ARG A 200 -1.63 -9.51 16.70
N ASP A 201 -0.38 -9.81 16.98
CA ASP A 201 0.10 -11.16 17.33
C ASP A 201 -0.13 -12.23 16.25
N GLU A 202 -0.61 -11.86 15.06
CA GLU A 202 -0.98 -12.77 13.98
C GLU A 202 -0.29 -12.42 12.65
N ARG A 203 -0.38 -11.17 12.17
CA ARG A 203 0.14 -10.78 10.84
C ARG A 203 1.13 -9.63 10.91
N VAL A 204 2.25 -9.80 10.22
CA VAL A 204 3.29 -8.77 10.08
C VAL A 204 3.67 -8.66 8.61
N SER A 205 3.71 -7.43 8.09
CA SER A 205 4.14 -7.18 6.71
C SER A 205 5.54 -6.58 6.66
N PHE A 206 6.27 -6.88 5.59
CA PHE A 206 7.59 -6.34 5.29
C PHE A 206 7.61 -5.74 3.89
N ALA A 207 8.29 -4.60 3.75
CA ALA A 207 8.57 -3.96 2.48
C ALA A 207 10.05 -3.61 2.38
N ARG A 208 10.75 -4.18 1.38
CA ARG A 208 12.15 -3.88 1.09
C ARG A 208 12.26 -2.99 -0.14
N PHE A 209 13.08 -1.96 -0.05
CA PHE A 209 13.38 -1.02 -1.12
C PHE A 209 14.87 -1.10 -1.48
N ASP A 210 15.17 -1.16 -2.78
CA ASP A 210 16.54 -1.06 -3.29
C ASP A 210 16.89 0.41 -3.52
N LEU A 211 17.88 0.89 -2.77
CA LEU A 211 18.36 2.27 -2.80
C LEU A 211 19.65 2.41 -3.61
N SER A 212 20.08 1.36 -4.31
CA SER A 212 21.32 1.37 -5.13
C SER A 212 21.30 2.38 -6.28
N GLN A 213 20.11 2.77 -6.74
CA GLN A 213 19.91 3.73 -7.83
C GLN A 213 19.90 5.20 -7.35
N GLN A 214 20.10 5.45 -6.06
CA GLN A 214 20.13 6.82 -5.54
C GLN A 214 21.35 7.60 -6.05
N PRO A 215 21.21 8.93 -6.28
CA PRO A 215 22.33 9.77 -6.67
C PRO A 215 23.42 9.76 -5.59
N MET A 216 24.64 9.34 -5.96
CA MET A 216 25.75 9.06 -5.03
C MET A 216 26.28 10.28 -4.25
N ASN A 217 25.83 11.50 -4.56
CA ASN A 217 26.39 12.74 -4.02
C ASN A 217 25.35 13.70 -3.43
N GLU A 218 24.07 13.34 -3.41
CA GLU A 218 23.04 14.23 -2.90
C GLU A 218 22.71 13.90 -1.43
N THR A 219 22.37 14.94 -0.66
CA THR A 219 21.99 14.75 0.73
C THR A 219 20.49 14.52 0.79
N VAL A 220 20.08 13.37 1.35
CA VAL A 220 18.66 13.14 1.64
C VAL A 220 18.19 14.21 2.62
N VAL A 221 17.14 14.95 2.27
CA VAL A 221 16.53 15.97 3.15
C VAL A 221 15.23 15.45 3.74
N ARG A 222 14.49 14.65 2.97
CA ARG A 222 13.22 14.08 3.41
C ARG A 222 13.05 12.67 2.86
N ALA A 223 12.44 11.79 3.65
CA ALA A 223 11.97 10.51 3.18
C ALA A 223 10.59 10.20 3.74
N ALA A 224 9.71 9.67 2.90
CA ALA A 224 8.37 9.27 3.29
C ALA A 224 8.00 7.92 2.69
N LEU A 225 7.53 7.01 3.54
CA LEU A 225 6.93 5.75 3.12
C LEU A 225 5.44 6.00 2.85
N LEU A 226 5.02 5.72 1.62
CA LEU A 226 3.66 5.86 1.12
C LEU A 226 2.98 4.49 1.22
N LEU A 227 1.94 4.41 2.05
CA LEU A 227 1.16 3.20 2.27
C LEU A 227 -0.27 3.45 1.81
N TYR A 228 -0.85 2.54 1.05
CA TYR A 228 -2.20 2.68 0.53
C TYR A 228 -3.11 1.70 1.26
N LEU A 229 -3.90 2.19 2.20
CA LEU A 229 -4.80 1.39 3.01
C LEU A 229 -6.02 0.98 2.15
N LYS A 230 -6.23 -0.33 2.03
CA LYS A 230 -7.42 -0.94 1.45
C LYS A 230 -8.55 -0.95 2.49
N SER A 231 -9.79 -0.90 2.01
CA SER A 231 -11.01 -1.16 2.78
C SER A 231 -10.80 -2.23 3.86
N HIS A 232 -11.31 -1.93 5.06
CA HIS A 232 -11.18 -2.76 6.24
C HIS A 232 -12.46 -3.57 6.41
N ASP A 233 -12.34 -4.88 6.63
CA ASP A 233 -13.51 -5.71 6.90
C ASP A 233 -13.93 -5.62 8.38
N HIS A 234 -12.98 -5.46 9.33
CA HIS A 234 -13.28 -5.26 10.75
C HIS A 234 -12.22 -4.39 11.45
N VAL A 235 -12.58 -3.13 11.77
CA VAL A 235 -11.81 -2.30 12.72
C VAL A 235 -12.49 -2.40 14.08
N ASP A 236 -11.73 -2.75 15.11
CA ASP A 236 -12.20 -2.72 16.50
C ASP A 236 -12.72 -1.33 16.86
N GLU A 237 -13.70 -1.22 17.74
CA GLU A 237 -14.25 0.07 18.20
C GLU A 237 -13.18 1.03 18.77
N GLY A 238 -12.03 0.48 19.18
CA GLY A 238 -10.87 1.24 19.67
C GLY A 238 -9.89 1.73 18.60
N GLY A 239 -10.15 1.47 17.31
CA GLY A 239 -9.23 1.73 16.21
C GLY A 239 -7.98 0.84 16.23
N THR A 240 -7.16 0.96 15.19
CA THR A 240 -5.92 0.19 15.02
C THR A 240 -4.70 1.10 15.06
N ARG A 241 -3.72 0.77 15.91
CA ARG A 241 -2.43 1.44 15.97
C ARG A 241 -1.40 0.62 15.22
N VAL A 242 -0.85 1.19 14.16
CA VAL A 242 0.18 0.58 13.32
C VAL A 242 1.54 1.19 13.67
N SER A 243 2.51 0.32 13.92
CA SER A 243 3.92 0.67 14.08
C SER A 243 4.69 0.34 12.81
N VAL A 244 5.58 1.26 12.43
CA VAL A 244 6.49 1.15 11.29
C VAL A 244 7.92 1.13 11.83
N ASP A 245 8.58 -0.02 11.72
CA ASP A 245 9.96 -0.21 12.15
C ASP A 245 10.90 -0.29 10.95
N LEU A 246 12.10 0.28 11.07
CA LEU A 246 13.20 0.08 10.13
C LEU A 246 14.05 -1.09 10.62
N LEU A 247 14.38 -2.02 9.72
CA LEU A 247 15.24 -3.17 9.98
C LEU A 247 16.56 -2.98 9.22
N PRO A 248 17.58 -2.32 9.82
CA PRO A 248 18.83 -1.99 9.12
C PRO A 248 19.66 -3.22 8.75
N ASN A 249 19.49 -4.33 9.48
CA ASN A 249 20.24 -5.57 9.29
C ASN A 249 19.42 -6.68 8.61
N ALA A 250 18.25 -6.35 8.06
CA ALA A 250 17.41 -7.33 7.36
C ALA A 250 18.15 -8.01 6.19
N GLY A 251 19.08 -7.27 5.56
CA GLY A 251 19.80 -7.71 4.37
C GLY A 251 18.88 -7.90 3.16
N GLY A 252 19.42 -8.54 2.13
CA GLY A 252 18.65 -8.91 0.96
C GLY A 252 17.81 -10.15 1.23
N TRP A 253 16.48 -10.04 1.07
CA TRP A 253 15.55 -11.16 1.20
C TRP A 253 14.55 -11.20 0.06
N GLU A 254 14.10 -12.41 -0.29
CA GLU A 254 13.15 -12.66 -1.38
C GLU A 254 11.78 -13.02 -0.79
N GLU A 255 10.71 -12.69 -1.52
CA GLU A 255 9.33 -12.78 -1.03
C GLU A 255 8.92 -14.22 -0.66
N ASP A 256 9.46 -15.22 -1.37
CA ASP A 256 9.18 -16.65 -1.20
C ASP A 256 9.99 -17.33 -0.09
N HIS A 257 10.92 -16.59 0.53
CA HIS A 257 11.76 -17.08 1.62
C HIS A 257 11.41 -16.50 2.99
N VAL A 258 10.45 -15.58 3.03
CA VAL A 258 9.97 -14.93 4.26
C VAL A 258 8.73 -15.64 4.80
N MET A 259 8.86 -16.20 5.99
CA MET A 259 7.82 -16.94 6.72
C MET A 259 7.93 -16.62 8.22
N TRP A 260 6.91 -16.93 9.02
CA TRP A 260 6.92 -16.59 10.45
C TRP A 260 8.13 -17.18 11.20
N ASN A 261 8.48 -18.44 10.90
CA ASN A 261 9.63 -19.12 11.50
C ASN A 261 10.98 -18.66 10.94
N LYS A 262 10.98 -17.85 9.87
CA LYS A 262 12.18 -17.31 9.23
C LYS A 262 11.91 -15.88 8.74
N PRO A 263 11.67 -14.92 9.65
CA PRO A 263 11.42 -13.54 9.27
C PRO A 263 12.73 -12.85 8.85
N PRO A 264 12.67 -11.70 8.15
CA PRO A 264 13.83 -10.84 7.96
C PRO A 264 14.49 -10.50 9.30
N ASN A 265 15.82 -10.39 9.30
CA ASN A 265 16.59 -10.16 10.52
C ASN A 265 16.18 -8.83 11.18
N SER A 266 15.62 -8.92 12.38
CA SER A 266 15.13 -7.80 13.18
C SER A 266 16.16 -7.25 14.16
N THR A 267 17.41 -7.70 14.09
CA THR A 267 18.50 -7.19 14.95
C THR A 267 18.68 -5.69 14.71
N ALA A 268 18.63 -4.91 15.80
CA ALA A 268 18.66 -3.45 15.77
C ALA A 268 17.49 -2.80 15.01
N ALA A 269 16.31 -3.45 15.01
CA ALA A 269 15.09 -2.82 14.54
C ALA A 269 14.80 -1.54 15.37
N VAL A 270 14.41 -0.47 14.68
CA VAL A 270 14.09 0.83 15.28
C VAL A 270 12.70 1.26 14.85
N THR A 271 11.82 1.54 15.79
CA THR A 271 10.52 2.14 15.51
C THR A 271 10.69 3.55 14.97
N VAL A 272 10.27 3.76 13.72
CA VAL A 272 10.42 5.03 13.01
C VAL A 272 9.21 5.91 13.24
N ASN A 273 8.03 5.31 13.19
CA ASN A 273 6.77 6.03 13.29
C ASN A 273 5.67 5.09 13.79
N THR A 274 4.64 5.68 14.40
CA THR A 274 3.41 4.99 14.78
C THR A 274 2.24 5.87 14.39
N PHE A 275 1.24 5.31 13.72
CA PHE A 275 0.02 6.04 13.39
C PHE A 275 -1.22 5.28 13.87
N PHE A 276 -2.29 6.03 14.09
CA PHE A 276 -3.56 5.50 14.56
C PHE A 276 -4.62 5.65 13.49
N TRP A 277 -5.32 4.55 13.22
CA TRP A 277 -6.43 4.48 12.28
C TRP A 277 -7.73 4.22 13.05
N ALA A 278 -8.61 5.21 13.11
CA ALA A 278 -9.86 5.11 13.85
C ALA A 278 -10.97 4.33 13.11
N GLY A 279 -10.71 3.87 11.88
CA GLY A 279 -11.75 3.39 10.97
C GLY A 279 -12.44 4.57 10.26
N ALA A 280 -12.66 4.44 8.96
CA ALA A 280 -13.54 5.35 8.22
C ALA A 280 -14.88 4.64 8.01
N MET A 281 -15.99 5.19 8.51
CA MET A 281 -17.31 4.67 8.17
C MET A 281 -17.69 5.14 6.75
N GLY A 282 -17.32 4.38 5.71
CA GLY A 282 -17.68 4.73 4.33
C GLY A 282 -17.04 3.82 3.29
N ASP A 283 -17.72 3.68 2.14
CA ASP A 283 -17.34 2.79 1.03
C ASP A 283 -15.88 2.97 0.57
N VAL A 284 -15.12 1.87 0.60
CA VAL A 284 -14.00 1.43 -0.27
C VAL A 284 -13.16 2.51 -0.98
N GLU A 285 -12.83 3.63 -0.33
CA GLU A 285 -11.83 4.56 -0.86
C GLU A 285 -10.42 4.10 -0.43
N LEU A 286 -9.50 4.05 -1.38
CA LEU A 286 -8.10 3.78 -1.10
C LEU A 286 -7.51 4.97 -0.35
N HIS A 287 -7.08 4.78 0.89
CA HIS A 287 -6.54 5.88 1.70
C HIS A 287 -5.02 5.90 1.66
N LEU A 288 -4.44 6.99 1.17
CA LEU A 288 -2.99 7.21 1.21
C LEU A 288 -2.55 7.67 2.60
N ILE A 289 -1.69 6.89 3.23
CA ILE A 289 -1.01 7.19 4.49
C ILE A 289 0.45 7.51 4.18
N LYS A 290 0.87 8.73 4.53
CA LYS A 290 2.25 9.18 4.38
C LYS A 290 2.97 9.11 5.71
N VAL A 291 3.92 8.19 5.83
CA VAL A 291 4.70 7.97 7.05
C VAL A 291 6.06 8.65 6.89
N ASP A 292 6.39 9.59 7.77
CA ASP A 292 7.71 10.23 7.78
C ASP A 292 8.76 9.23 8.30
N VAL A 293 9.75 8.93 7.46
CA VAL A 293 10.86 8.02 7.76
C VAL A 293 12.23 8.71 7.65
N THR A 294 12.24 10.05 7.59
CA THR A 294 13.43 10.88 7.33
C THR A 294 14.57 10.59 8.31
N SER A 295 14.28 10.60 9.61
CA SER A 295 15.30 10.36 10.66
C SER A 295 15.99 9.00 10.53
N SER A 296 15.27 7.99 10.07
CA SER A 296 15.76 6.61 9.98
C SER A 296 16.60 6.38 8.73
N ILE A 297 16.28 7.07 7.63
CA ILE A 297 17.12 7.08 6.42
C ILE A 297 18.40 7.91 6.66
N LEU A 298 18.29 9.02 7.39
CA LEU A 298 19.42 9.90 7.71
C LEU A 298 20.43 9.26 8.67
N ASN A 299 19.96 8.43 9.62
CA ASN A 299 20.80 7.74 10.60
C ASN A 299 21.62 6.61 9.96
N GLY A 300 22.57 6.94 9.07
CA GLY A 300 23.80 6.23 8.65
C GLY A 300 23.71 4.77 8.17
N SER A 301 23.00 3.92 8.90
CA SER A 301 22.77 2.50 8.67
C SER A 301 22.21 2.23 7.27
N VAL A 302 21.27 3.05 6.80
CA VAL A 302 20.68 2.91 5.45
C VAL A 302 21.62 3.39 4.35
N LYS A 303 22.39 4.46 4.61
CA LYS A 303 23.37 5.00 3.64
C LYS A 303 24.45 3.98 3.29
N ALA A 304 24.80 3.08 4.21
CA ALA A 304 25.73 1.99 3.96
C ALA A 304 25.06 0.76 3.32
N ALA A 305 23.82 0.43 3.71
CA ALA A 305 23.18 -0.83 3.35
C ALA A 305 22.68 -0.92 1.90
N LYS A 306 22.52 0.22 1.18
CA LYS A 306 21.89 0.30 -0.16
C LYS A 306 20.48 -0.31 -0.25
N GLU A 307 19.92 -0.76 0.86
CA GLU A 307 18.60 -1.34 0.96
C GLU A 307 17.95 -0.82 2.25
N ALA A 308 16.63 -0.68 2.24
CA ALA A 308 15.86 -0.38 3.43
C ALA A 308 14.70 -1.38 3.54
N THR A 309 14.59 -2.05 4.69
CA THR A 309 13.44 -2.92 4.99
C THR A 309 12.60 -2.30 6.09
N PHE A 310 11.32 -2.09 5.81
CA PHE A 310 10.33 -1.64 6.77
C PHE A 310 9.46 -2.81 7.22
N ARG A 311 9.18 -2.90 8.52
CA ARG A 311 8.23 -3.82 9.12
C ARG A 311 6.98 -3.04 9.54
N LEU A 312 5.83 -3.51 9.10
CA LEU A 312 4.52 -3.03 9.52
C LEU A 312 3.95 -4.04 10.51
N SER A 313 3.56 -3.58 11.69
CA SER A 313 2.92 -4.40 12.72
C SER A 313 1.88 -3.59 13.48
N THR A 314 0.90 -4.23 14.09
CA THR A 314 -0.06 -3.52 14.95
C THR A 314 0.30 -3.69 16.41
N GLU A 315 0.33 -2.57 17.14
CA GLU A 315 0.46 -2.59 18.60
C GLU A 315 -0.89 -2.88 19.25
N SER A 316 -1.97 -2.38 18.63
CA SER A 316 -3.34 -2.53 19.08
C SER A 316 -4.39 -2.45 17.99
N GLY A 317 -5.54 -3.05 18.26
CA GLY A 317 -6.73 -3.01 17.41
C GLY A 317 -6.86 -4.21 16.49
N GLY A 318 -7.72 -4.04 15.48
CA GLY A 318 -8.08 -5.06 14.51
C GLY A 318 -7.05 -5.22 13.38
N PHE A 319 -7.44 -5.96 12.35
CA PHE A 319 -6.60 -6.15 11.17
C PHE A 319 -6.74 -4.99 10.17
N LEU A 320 -5.65 -4.68 9.48
CA LEU A 320 -5.64 -3.74 8.36
C LEU A 320 -4.98 -4.38 7.15
N PHE A 321 -5.47 -4.03 5.97
CA PHE A 321 -4.88 -4.41 4.70
C PHE A 321 -4.37 -3.17 3.97
N PHE A 322 -3.13 -3.19 3.53
CA PHE A 322 -2.61 -2.25 2.56
C PHE A 322 -2.56 -2.90 1.18
N ALA A 323 -2.61 -2.10 0.13
CA ALA A 323 -2.39 -2.59 -1.22
C ALA A 323 -0.99 -3.20 -1.34
N GLY A 324 -0.91 -4.38 -1.93
CA GLY A 324 0.34 -5.06 -2.30
C GLY A 324 0.64 -4.89 -3.79
N ARG A 325 1.72 -5.52 -4.26
CA ARG A 325 2.17 -5.40 -5.67
C ARG A 325 1.10 -5.77 -6.70
N ARG A 326 0.19 -6.69 -6.35
CA ARG A 326 -0.86 -7.17 -7.26
C ARG A 326 -2.22 -6.51 -7.05
N TRP A 327 -2.36 -5.61 -6.07
CA TRP A 327 -3.60 -4.86 -5.88
C TRP A 327 -3.88 -3.99 -7.11
N ASN A 328 -5.10 -4.03 -7.65
CA ASN A 328 -5.52 -3.20 -8.79
C ASN A 328 -4.48 -3.06 -9.91
N TYR A 329 -3.85 -4.17 -10.32
CA TYR A 329 -2.80 -4.18 -11.36
C TYR A 329 -1.55 -3.36 -11.03
N GLY A 330 -1.24 -3.19 -9.74
CA GLY A 330 -0.11 -2.39 -9.26
C GLY A 330 -0.47 -0.94 -8.94
N GLU A 331 -1.75 -0.60 -8.84
CA GLU A 331 -2.16 0.72 -8.35
C GLU A 331 -2.07 0.76 -6.82
N GLY A 332 -1.36 1.76 -6.28
CA GLY A 332 -1.20 1.94 -4.84
C GLY A 332 -0.23 0.96 -4.19
N VAL A 333 0.78 0.48 -4.92
CA VAL A 333 1.87 -0.29 -4.31
C VAL A 333 2.61 0.60 -3.29
N PRO A 334 3.09 0.06 -2.16
CA PRO A 334 3.85 0.85 -1.21
C PRO A 334 5.08 1.46 -1.86
N GLU A 335 5.28 2.76 -1.71
CA GLU A 335 6.37 3.50 -2.35
C GLU A 335 7.23 4.19 -1.30
N LEU A 336 8.52 4.37 -1.61
CA LEU A 336 9.41 5.19 -0.80
C LEU A 336 9.78 6.46 -1.57
N ALA A 337 9.24 7.60 -1.15
CA ALA A 337 9.53 8.90 -1.72
C ALA A 337 10.67 9.58 -0.97
N ILE A 338 11.73 9.98 -1.68
CA ILE A 338 12.96 10.52 -1.11
C ILE A 338 13.29 11.84 -1.80
N SER A 339 13.39 12.91 -1.03
CA SER A 339 13.75 14.24 -1.49
C SER A 339 15.20 14.57 -1.14
N PHE A 340 15.90 15.16 -2.09
CA PHE A 340 17.31 15.50 -2.03
C PHE A 340 17.54 17.00 -2.20
N GLU A 341 18.65 17.50 -1.63
CA GLU A 341 19.18 18.86 -1.83
C GLU A 341 20.68 18.85 -2.14
#